data_AF-A0A2I0KML7-F1
#
_entry.id   AF-A0A2I0KML7-F1
#
_cell.length_a   1.000
_cell.length_b   1.000
_cell.length_c   1.000
_cell.angle_alpha   90.00
_cell.angle_beta   90.00
_cell.angle_gamma   90.00
#
_symmetry.space_group_name_H-M   'P 1'
#
loop_
_entity.id
_entity.type
_entity.pdbx_description
1 polymer ?
#
loop_
_entity_poly.entity_id
_entity_poly.type
_entity_poly.pdbx_seq_one_letter_code
_entity_poly.pdbx_strand_id
1 'polypeptide(L)'
;MKFIVTGHSLGGALAILFASVLAIHEEAWLLERLEGVYAFGQPRVGDEPFGEFMKQRFKTYKVNYLRYVYSNDIVPRLPADDKSLMFKHFSPCLFFGSWLYRGKVLEEEPNKNYFSPLWAIPKVLNAVWELIRGFIIPYIEGPTYTESWVLKLVRLFGIAVPGIPAHCPQDYVNLTRLGPVTYLEDDYRLA
;
A
#
# COMPACT_ATOMS: atom_id res chain seq x y z
N MET A 1 -27.48 1.71 3.13
CA MET A 1 -26.36 0.80 3.43
C MET A 1 -25.19 1.22 2.57
N LYS A 2 -24.03 1.46 3.18
CA LYS A 2 -22.78 1.75 2.47
C LYS A 2 -21.90 0.49 2.49
N PHE A 3 -20.96 0.40 1.55
CA PHE A 3 -20.01 -0.70 1.49
C PHE A 3 -18.60 -0.20 1.16
N ILE A 4 -17.61 -1.01 1.53
CA ILE A 4 -16.19 -0.76 1.30
C ILE A 4 -15.63 -1.91 0.48
N VAL A 5 -14.73 -1.59 -0.45
CA VAL A 5 -13.98 -2.59 -1.22
C VAL A 5 -12.52 -2.54 -0.77
N THR A 6 -11.92 -3.69 -0.56
CA THR A 6 -10.53 -3.77 -0.11
C THR A 6 -9.83 -4.98 -0.71
N GLY A 7 -8.50 -4.92 -0.74
CA GLY A 7 -7.69 -6.05 -1.12
C GLY A 7 -6.21 -5.82 -0.88
N HIS A 8 -5.48 -6.92 -0.75
CA HIS A 8 -4.03 -6.95 -0.62
C HIS A 8 -3.39 -7.42 -1.93
N SER A 9 -2.24 -6.87 -2.31
CA SER A 9 -1.51 -7.28 -3.52
C SER A 9 -2.36 -7.13 -4.79
N LEU A 10 -2.45 -8.18 -5.62
CA LEU A 10 -3.37 -8.29 -6.75
C LEU A 10 -4.82 -7.99 -6.34
N GLY A 11 -5.25 -8.39 -5.14
CA GLY A 11 -6.58 -8.07 -4.63
C GLY A 11 -6.81 -6.56 -4.50
N GLY A 12 -5.78 -5.78 -4.17
CA GLY A 12 -5.84 -4.32 -4.17
C GLY A 12 -6.02 -3.75 -5.57
N ALA A 13 -5.37 -4.35 -6.57
CA ALA A 13 -5.57 -3.98 -7.97
C ALA A 13 -6.99 -4.33 -8.46
N LEU A 14 -7.51 -5.49 -8.08
CA LEU A 14 -8.88 -5.89 -8.40
C LEU A 14 -9.91 -4.99 -7.71
N ALA A 15 -9.65 -4.56 -6.48
CA ALA A 15 -10.52 -3.62 -5.77
C ALA A 15 -10.68 -2.30 -6.52
N ILE A 16 -9.58 -1.74 -7.07
CA ILE A 16 -9.68 -0.52 -7.87
C ILE A 16 -10.31 -0.78 -9.23
N LEU A 17 -10.00 -1.90 -9.89
CA LEU A 17 -10.60 -2.25 -11.18
C LEU A 17 -12.11 -2.42 -11.06
N PHE A 18 -12.59 -3.03 -9.97
CA PHE A 18 -14.01 -3.13 -9.68
C PHE A 18 -14.67 -1.74 -9.62
N ALA A 19 -14.09 -0.81 -8.84
CA ALA A 19 -14.60 0.55 -8.74
C ALA A 19 -14.53 1.30 -10.08
N SER A 20 -13.50 1.03 -10.89
CA SER A 20 -13.36 1.60 -12.24
C SER A 20 -14.42 1.09 -13.20
N VAL A 21 -14.76 -0.21 -13.17
CA VAL A 21 -15.85 -0.77 -13.97
C VAL A 21 -17.17 -0.08 -13.61
N LEU A 22 -17.46 0.12 -12.33
CA LEU A 22 -18.65 0.86 -11.89
C LEU A 22 -18.66 2.30 -12.43
N ALA A 23 -17.51 2.99 -12.38
CA ALA A 23 -17.36 4.35 -12.87
C ALA A 23 -17.51 4.47 -14.40
N ILE A 24 -16.99 3.51 -15.15
CA ILE A 24 -17.06 3.46 -16.63
C ILE A 24 -18.49 3.16 -17.10
N HIS A 25 -19.18 2.24 -16.44
CA HIS A 25 -20.57 1.90 -16.75
C HIS A 25 -21.60 2.85 -16.13
N GLU A 26 -21.13 3.89 -15.43
CA GLU A 26 -21.97 4.91 -14.79
C GLU A 26 -23.00 4.32 -13.82
N GLU A 27 -22.59 3.30 -13.06
CA GLU A 27 -23.39 2.61 -12.05
C GLU A 27 -23.58 3.48 -10.79
N ALA A 28 -24.23 4.63 -10.95
CA ALA A 28 -24.37 5.69 -9.95
C ALA A 28 -24.94 5.17 -8.63
N TRP A 29 -25.92 4.26 -8.68
CA TRP A 29 -26.55 3.69 -7.48
C TRP A 29 -25.55 2.94 -6.58
N LEU A 30 -24.59 2.23 -7.19
CA LEU A 30 -23.52 1.53 -6.48
C LEU A 30 -22.45 2.51 -6.03
N LEU A 31 -22.05 3.45 -6.88
CA LEU A 31 -21.02 4.44 -6.57
C LEU A 31 -21.41 5.36 -5.40
N GLU A 32 -22.67 5.78 -5.31
CA GLU A 32 -23.19 6.56 -4.16
C GLU A 32 -23.14 5.79 -2.83
N ARG A 33 -23.09 4.46 -2.90
CA ARG A 33 -23.01 3.56 -1.73
C ARG A 33 -21.60 3.08 -1.45
N LEU A 34 -20.67 3.27 -2.39
CA LEU A 34 -19.27 2.94 -2.22
C LEU A 34 -18.63 4.00 -1.32
N GLU A 35 -18.39 3.63 -0.07
CA GLU A 35 -17.78 4.53 0.90
C GLU A 35 -16.28 4.72 0.67
N GLY A 36 -15.62 3.67 0.19
CA GLY A 36 -14.22 3.75 -0.14
C GLY A 36 -13.61 2.46 -0.68
N VAL A 37 -12.43 2.64 -1.26
CA VAL A 37 -11.50 1.61 -1.69
C VAL A 37 -10.25 1.72 -0.81
N TYR A 38 -9.93 0.67 -0.05
CA TYR A 38 -8.74 0.63 0.79
C TYR A 38 -7.85 -0.50 0.30
N ALA A 39 -6.68 -0.15 -0.24
CA ALA A 39 -5.82 -1.13 -0.89
C ALA A 39 -4.48 -1.25 -0.16
N PHE A 40 -3.97 -2.47 -0.06
CA PHE A 40 -2.76 -2.79 0.69
C PHE A 40 -1.74 -3.41 -0.25
N GLY A 41 -0.55 -2.81 -0.40
CA GLY A 41 0.46 -3.38 -1.29
C GLY A 41 0.02 -3.42 -2.76
N GLN A 42 -0.81 -2.48 -3.20
CA GLN A 42 -1.43 -2.49 -4.53
C GLN A 42 -0.43 -2.06 -5.63
N PRO A 43 -0.25 -2.88 -6.69
CA PRO A 43 0.57 -2.51 -7.85
C PRO A 43 -0.08 -1.39 -8.68
N ARG A 44 0.66 -0.76 -9.59
CA ARG A 44 0.10 0.25 -10.49
C ARG A 44 -0.88 -0.43 -11.47
N VAL A 45 -2.04 0.18 -11.70
CA VAL A 45 -3.16 -0.45 -12.42
C VAL A 45 -3.47 0.23 -13.76
N GLY A 46 -3.25 1.54 -13.86
CA GLY A 46 -3.50 2.28 -15.09
C GLY A 46 -2.49 3.40 -15.29
N ASP A 47 -2.70 4.14 -16.37
CA ASP A 47 -1.90 5.29 -16.75
C ASP A 47 -2.45 6.59 -16.15
N GLU A 48 -1.83 7.72 -16.51
CA GLU A 48 -2.23 9.04 -16.03
C GLU A 48 -3.65 9.45 -16.48
N PRO A 49 -4.07 9.29 -17.75
CA PRO A 49 -5.46 9.51 -18.17
C PRO A 49 -6.48 8.70 -17.36
N PHE A 50 -6.21 7.42 -17.12
CA PHE A 50 -7.07 6.58 -16.29
C PHE A 50 -7.16 7.13 -14.86
N GLY A 51 -6.02 7.53 -14.30
CA GLY A 51 -5.94 8.11 -12.97
C GLY A 51 -6.78 9.37 -12.82
N GLU A 52 -6.69 10.30 -13.79
CA GLU A 52 -7.47 11.53 -13.78
C GLU A 52 -8.97 11.29 -13.94
N PHE A 53 -9.37 10.35 -14.81
CA PHE A 53 -10.77 9.93 -14.92
C PHE A 53 -11.31 9.40 -13.59
N MET A 54 -10.56 8.53 -12.93
CA MET A 54 -10.98 7.92 -11.66
C MET A 54 -11.06 8.95 -10.53
N LYS A 55 -10.09 9.86 -10.40
CA LYS A 55 -10.12 10.97 -9.42
C LYS A 55 -11.37 11.82 -9.57
N GLN A 56 -11.75 12.17 -10.81
CA GLN A 56 -12.95 12.96 -11.05
C GLN A 56 -14.21 12.24 -10.59
N ARG A 57 -14.34 10.95 -10.93
CA ARG A 57 -15.49 10.13 -10.55
C ARG A 57 -15.58 9.92 -9.04
N PHE A 58 -14.47 9.59 -8.38
CA PHE A 58 -14.45 9.39 -6.94
C PHE A 58 -14.77 10.67 -6.17
N LYS A 59 -14.28 11.83 -6.64
CA LYS A 59 -14.67 13.14 -6.11
C LYS A 59 -16.17 13.43 -6.28
N THR A 60 -16.76 13.10 -7.43
CA THR A 60 -18.21 13.27 -7.66
C THR A 60 -19.05 12.46 -6.68
N TYR A 61 -18.69 11.19 -6.48
CA TYR A 61 -19.42 10.27 -5.61
C TYR A 61 -18.96 10.26 -4.14
N LYS A 62 -17.92 11.06 -3.81
CA LYS A 62 -17.30 11.14 -2.49
C LYS A 62 -16.81 9.78 -1.98
N VAL A 63 -16.20 9.01 -2.88
CA VAL A 63 -15.56 7.73 -2.56
C VAL A 63 -14.21 8.02 -1.92
N ASN A 64 -13.85 7.37 -0.83
CA ASN A 64 -12.49 7.48 -0.28
C ASN A 64 -11.56 6.48 -0.96
N TYR A 65 -10.41 6.90 -1.50
CA TYR A 65 -9.41 5.96 -2.01
C TYR A 65 -8.08 6.07 -1.29
N LEU A 66 -7.79 5.11 -0.42
CA LEU A 66 -6.55 5.06 0.38
C LEU A 66 -5.69 3.87 0.00
N ARG A 67 -4.42 4.14 -0.31
CA ARG A 67 -3.40 3.14 -0.62
C ARG A 67 -2.40 3.03 0.51
N TYR A 68 -2.34 1.87 1.15
CA TYR A 68 -1.35 1.56 2.17
C TYR A 68 -0.15 0.88 1.56
N VAL A 69 1.04 1.41 1.87
CA VAL A 69 2.32 0.88 1.40
C VAL A 69 3.25 0.72 2.58
N TYR A 70 3.78 -0.49 2.74
CA TYR A 70 4.71 -0.80 3.82
C TYR A 70 6.15 -0.88 3.30
N SER A 71 7.05 -0.10 3.91
CA SER A 71 8.50 -0.30 3.84
C SER A 71 8.99 -0.47 2.39
N ASN A 72 9.82 -1.48 2.15
CA ASN A 72 10.39 -1.80 0.85
C ASN A 72 9.52 -2.76 0.01
N ASP A 73 8.22 -2.86 0.25
CA ASP A 73 7.34 -3.76 -0.51
C ASP A 73 7.52 -3.59 -2.03
N ILE A 74 7.89 -4.66 -2.72
CA ILE A 74 8.17 -4.59 -4.15
C ILE A 74 6.90 -4.36 -5.00
N VAL A 75 5.73 -4.82 -4.55
CA VAL A 75 4.53 -4.91 -5.40
C VAL A 75 3.96 -3.54 -5.78
N PRO A 76 3.82 -2.56 -4.86
CA PRO A 76 3.37 -1.22 -5.21
C PRO A 76 4.28 -0.47 -6.20
N ARG A 77 5.53 -0.93 -6.33
CA ARG A 77 6.55 -0.39 -7.23
C ARG A 77 6.55 -1.07 -8.60
N LEU A 78 5.59 -1.96 -8.87
CA LEU A 78 5.41 -2.65 -10.14
C LEU A 78 4.05 -2.31 -10.79
N PRO A 79 3.95 -2.28 -12.13
CA PRO A 79 5.05 -2.26 -13.10
C PRO A 79 5.95 -1.01 -12.93
N ALA A 80 7.20 -1.07 -13.37
CA ALA A 80 8.12 0.07 -13.22
C ALA A 80 7.54 1.32 -13.91
N ASP A 81 7.73 2.48 -13.28
CA ASP A 81 7.40 3.77 -13.89
C ASP A 81 8.52 4.11 -14.87
N ASP A 82 8.43 3.51 -16.05
CA ASP A 82 9.30 3.75 -17.20
C ASP A 82 8.47 4.30 -18.35
N LYS A 83 9.10 5.10 -19.22
CA LYS A 83 8.46 5.78 -20.36
C LYS A 83 7.74 4.82 -21.31
N SER A 84 8.07 3.53 -21.28
CA SER A 84 7.49 2.48 -22.11
C SER A 84 6.17 1.92 -21.58
N LEU A 85 5.97 1.90 -20.27
CA LEU A 85 4.82 1.25 -19.63
C LEU A 85 3.78 2.26 -19.12
N MET A 86 4.18 3.49 -18.79
CA MET A 86 3.32 4.63 -18.41
C MET A 86 2.33 4.38 -17.25
N PHE A 87 2.47 3.30 -16.49
CA PHE A 87 1.62 3.04 -15.34
C PHE A 87 1.96 4.02 -14.21
N LYS A 88 0.92 4.63 -13.63
CA LYS A 88 1.06 5.56 -12.50
C LYS A 88 0.03 5.28 -11.42
N HIS A 89 0.39 5.62 -10.20
CA HIS A 89 -0.59 5.73 -9.12
C HIS A 89 -1.30 7.07 -9.24
N PHE A 90 -2.58 7.10 -8.87
CA PHE A 90 -3.41 8.31 -8.94
C PHE A 90 -3.99 8.71 -7.58
N SER A 91 -3.61 8.02 -6.51
CA SER A 91 -3.92 8.42 -5.13
C SER A 91 -2.62 8.41 -4.33
N PRO A 92 -2.43 9.36 -3.39
CA PRO A 92 -1.29 9.36 -2.49
C PRO A 92 -1.15 8.02 -1.76
N CYS A 93 0.09 7.67 -1.46
CA CYS A 93 0.38 6.52 -0.63
C CYS A 93 0.46 6.92 0.85
N LEU A 94 -0.22 6.14 1.70
CA LEU A 94 0.01 6.10 3.13
C LEU A 94 1.20 5.17 3.36
N PHE A 95 2.37 5.76 3.49
CA PHE A 95 3.64 5.05 3.63
C PHE A 95 3.97 4.79 5.10
N PHE A 96 4.30 3.55 5.42
CA PHE A 96 4.65 3.11 6.77
C PHE A 96 6.06 2.54 6.79
N GLY A 97 6.92 3.12 7.62
CA GLY A 97 8.27 2.62 7.85
C GLY A 97 8.32 1.45 8.85
N SER A 98 9.34 0.59 8.72
CA SER A 98 9.56 -0.58 9.58
C SER A 98 9.98 -0.28 11.02
N TRP A 99 10.44 0.95 11.28
CA TRP A 99 11.01 1.31 12.59
C TRP A 99 9.96 1.39 13.70
N LEU A 100 8.74 1.85 13.41
CA LEU A 100 7.65 2.00 14.39
C LEU A 100 6.25 2.05 13.73
N TYR A 101 6.10 1.53 12.50
CA TYR A 101 4.87 1.69 11.72
C TYR A 101 4.35 3.14 11.69
N ARG A 102 5.23 4.15 11.68
CA ARG A 102 4.78 5.55 11.62
C ARG A 102 4.32 5.87 10.20
N GLY A 103 3.05 6.25 10.06
CA GLY A 103 2.43 6.59 8.79
C GLY A 103 2.77 8.02 8.34
N LYS A 104 3.10 8.17 7.06
CA LYS A 104 3.27 9.44 6.36
C LYS A 104 2.45 9.43 5.07
N VAL A 105 1.78 10.53 4.74
CA VAL A 105 1.18 10.71 3.43
C VAL A 105 2.27 11.18 2.47
N LEU A 106 2.47 10.45 1.37
CA LEU A 106 3.40 10.80 0.31
C LEU A 106 2.67 10.69 -1.03
N GLU A 107 2.89 11.64 -1.94
CA GLU A 107 2.35 11.55 -3.31
C GLU A 107 2.81 10.26 -4.00
N GLU A 108 4.08 9.89 -3.77
CA GLU A 108 4.66 8.66 -4.29
C GLU A 108 5.59 7.98 -3.28
N GLU A 109 5.72 6.67 -3.46
CA GLU A 109 6.49 5.81 -2.58
C GLU A 109 8.00 6.09 -2.68
N PRO A 110 8.74 6.04 -1.56
CA PRO A 110 10.19 6.10 -1.60
C PRO A 110 10.77 4.97 -2.45
N ASN A 111 11.80 5.29 -3.26
CA ASN A 111 12.36 4.36 -4.24
C ASN A 111 11.33 3.81 -5.23
N LYS A 112 10.76 4.73 -6.05
CA LYS A 112 9.73 4.45 -7.07
C LYS A 112 10.02 3.22 -7.93
N ASN A 113 11.30 3.04 -8.27
CA ASN A 113 11.82 1.90 -9.03
C ASN A 113 12.64 1.01 -8.10
N TYR A 114 12.05 -0.12 -7.70
CA TYR A 114 12.65 -1.01 -6.70
C TYR A 114 14.12 -1.32 -6.99
N PHE A 115 14.51 -1.57 -8.25
CA PHE A 115 15.86 -2.00 -8.62
C PHE A 115 16.97 -0.93 -8.67
N SER A 116 16.75 0.27 -8.10
CA SER A 116 17.79 1.30 -8.02
C SER A 116 19.02 0.86 -7.17
N PRO A 117 20.26 0.94 -7.69
CA PRO A 117 21.47 0.59 -6.94
C PRO A 117 21.70 1.44 -5.69
N LEU A 118 21.33 2.73 -5.72
CA LEU A 118 21.49 3.66 -4.60
C LEU A 118 20.74 3.21 -3.34
N TRP A 119 19.67 2.44 -3.51
CA TRP A 119 18.84 1.94 -2.43
C TRP A 119 19.24 0.54 -1.95
N ALA A 120 20.26 -0.10 -2.53
CA ALA A 120 20.66 -1.46 -2.17
C ALA A 120 21.06 -1.56 -0.68
N ILE A 121 21.98 -0.70 -0.22
CA ILE A 121 22.46 -0.68 1.17
C ILE A 121 21.33 -0.33 2.16
N PRO A 122 20.56 0.78 1.97
CA PRO A 122 19.42 1.10 2.84
C PRO A 122 18.40 -0.04 2.95
N LYS A 123 18.14 -0.77 1.86
CA LYS A 123 17.20 -1.90 1.88
C LYS A 123 17.70 -3.08 2.69
N VAL A 124 18.99 -3.41 2.60
CA VAL A 124 19.59 -4.49 3.38
C VAL A 124 19.57 -4.13 4.87
N LEU A 125 19.94 -2.90 5.24
CA LEU A 125 19.85 -2.43 6.62
C LEU A 125 18.41 -2.52 7.17
N ASN A 126 17.43 -2.14 6.35
CA ASN A 126 16.02 -2.26 6.71
C ASN A 126 15.58 -3.73 6.86
N ALA A 127 16.01 -4.63 5.97
CA ALA A 127 15.69 -6.05 6.06
C ALA A 127 16.28 -6.71 7.32
N VAL A 128 17.53 -6.36 7.67
CA VAL A 128 18.15 -6.81 8.93
C VAL A 128 17.36 -6.30 10.12
N TRP A 129 16.94 -5.03 10.11
CA TRP A 129 16.08 -4.48 11.16
C TRP A 129 14.74 -5.20 11.25
N GLU A 130 14.08 -5.48 10.13
CA GLU A 130 12.80 -6.21 10.14
C GLU A 130 12.94 -7.64 10.68
N LEU A 131 14.04 -8.32 10.35
CA LEU A 131 14.33 -9.63 10.93
C LEU A 131 14.49 -9.55 12.45
N ILE A 132 15.26 -8.58 12.95
CA ILE A 132 15.45 -8.34 14.39
C ILE A 132 14.10 -8.01 15.05
N ARG A 133 13.33 -7.09 14.45
CA ARG A 133 12.00 -6.69 14.92
C ARG A 133 11.06 -7.88 15.05
N GLY A 134 11.09 -8.85 14.14
CA GLY A 134 10.24 -10.04 14.19
C GLY A 134 10.40 -10.88 15.47
N PHE A 135 11.53 -10.76 16.18
CA PHE A 135 11.73 -11.38 17.49
C PHE A 135 11.36 -10.48 18.66
N ILE A 136 11.45 -9.16 18.51
CA ILE A 136 11.33 -8.20 19.61
C ILE A 136 9.90 -7.63 19.72
N ILE A 137 9.18 -7.48 18.61
CA ILE A 137 7.85 -6.85 18.56
C ILE A 137 6.83 -7.42 19.58
N PRO A 138 6.81 -8.72 19.93
CA PRO A 138 5.82 -9.23 20.89
C PRO A 138 6.06 -8.75 22.32
N TYR A 139 7.31 -8.37 22.63
CA TYR A 139 7.71 -7.83 23.92
C TYR A 139 7.47 -6.32 24.03
N ILE A 140 7.36 -5.62 22.89
CA ILE A 140 7.12 -4.17 22.83
C ILE A 140 5.62 -3.88 22.74
N GLU A 141 4.94 -4.51 21.78
CA GLU A 141 3.54 -4.21 21.43
C GLU A 141 2.55 -5.25 21.99
N GLY A 142 3.06 -6.36 22.51
CA GLY A 142 2.28 -7.43 23.12
C GLY A 142 2.18 -8.71 22.28
N PRO A 143 1.71 -9.83 22.90
CA PRO A 143 1.77 -11.16 22.30
C PRO A 143 0.97 -11.31 21.01
N THR A 144 -0.04 -10.47 20.78
CA THR A 144 -0.85 -10.43 19.56
C THR A 144 -0.02 -10.14 18.29
N TYR A 145 1.15 -9.52 18.42
CA TYR A 145 2.03 -9.16 17.30
C TYR A 145 3.11 -10.21 17.03
N THR A 146 2.97 -11.41 17.61
CA THR A 146 3.92 -12.51 17.41
C THR A 146 3.98 -12.94 15.95
N GLU A 147 5.16 -12.78 15.36
CA GLU A 147 5.44 -13.31 14.02
C GLU A 147 5.71 -14.82 14.08
N SER A 148 5.12 -15.54 13.13
CA SER A 148 5.33 -16.98 12.97
C SER A 148 6.78 -17.28 12.58
N TRP A 149 7.23 -18.51 12.88
CA TRP A 149 8.54 -18.98 12.43
C TRP A 149 8.69 -18.96 10.91
N VAL A 150 7.60 -19.20 10.17
CA VAL A 150 7.58 -19.10 8.71
C VAL A 150 7.92 -17.68 8.26
N LEU A 151 7.28 -16.66 8.85
CA LEU A 151 7.55 -15.26 8.50
C LEU A 151 9.00 -14.86 8.85
N LYS A 152 9.51 -15.31 10.00
CA LYS A 152 10.93 -15.09 10.38
C LYS A 152 11.90 -15.72 9.39
N LEU A 153 11.62 -16.93 8.90
CA LEU A 153 12.41 -17.57 7.84
C LEU A 153 12.33 -16.77 6.53
N VAL A 154 11.15 -16.30 6.13
CA VAL A 154 10.98 -15.43 4.97
C VAL A 154 11.79 -14.14 5.12
N ARG A 155 11.80 -13.52 6.31
CA ARG A 155 12.64 -12.33 6.60
C ARG A 155 14.14 -12.63 6.51
N LEU A 156 14.57 -13.82 6.94
CA LEU A 156 15.98 -14.25 6.82
C LEU A 156 16.41 -14.32 5.34
N PHE A 157 15.62 -14.99 4.49
CA PHE A 157 15.87 -14.98 3.04
C PHE A 157 15.71 -13.59 2.42
N GLY A 158 14.82 -12.79 3.01
CA GLY A 158 14.53 -11.41 2.63
C GLY A 158 15.68 -10.43 2.81
N ILE A 159 16.78 -10.80 3.47
CA ILE A 159 18.00 -9.96 3.46
C ILE A 159 18.54 -9.80 2.03
N ALA A 160 18.45 -10.85 1.21
CA ALA A 160 18.84 -10.79 -0.20
C ALA A 160 17.81 -10.07 -1.08
N VAL A 161 16.51 -10.24 -0.77
CA VAL A 161 15.40 -9.58 -1.49
C VAL A 161 14.43 -8.92 -0.49
N PRO A 162 14.75 -7.70 -0.01
CA PRO A 162 14.01 -7.02 1.07
C PRO A 162 12.53 -6.75 0.81
N GLY A 163 12.10 -6.82 -0.44
CA GLY A 163 10.74 -6.48 -0.83
C GLY A 163 9.73 -7.60 -0.64
N ILE A 164 10.18 -8.86 -0.57
CA ILE A 164 9.29 -10.02 -0.41
C ILE A 164 8.71 -10.10 1.01
N PRO A 165 9.50 -10.01 2.09
CA PRO A 165 8.93 -10.05 3.44
C PRO A 165 8.05 -8.84 3.73
N ALA A 166 8.41 -7.66 3.21
CA ALA A 166 7.62 -6.44 3.35
C ALA A 166 6.25 -6.51 2.67
N HIS A 167 6.04 -7.46 1.75
CA HIS A 167 4.75 -7.71 1.11
C HIS A 167 3.85 -8.67 1.90
N CYS A 168 4.25 -9.09 3.10
CA CYS A 168 3.48 -10.06 3.86
C CYS A 168 2.26 -9.40 4.56
N PRO A 169 1.06 -10.03 4.55
CA PRO A 169 -0.15 -9.45 5.14
C PRO A 169 -0.02 -9.07 6.62
N GLN A 170 0.83 -9.78 7.38
CA GLN A 170 1.07 -9.48 8.79
C GLN A 170 1.55 -8.03 9.00
N ASP A 171 2.43 -7.52 8.13
CA ASP A 171 2.91 -6.14 8.24
C ASP A 171 1.81 -5.13 7.89
N TYR A 172 0.92 -5.46 6.97
CA TYR A 172 -0.27 -4.67 6.65
C TYR A 172 -1.32 -4.67 7.77
N VAL A 173 -1.47 -5.77 8.49
CA VAL A 173 -2.29 -5.82 9.72
C VAL A 173 -1.63 -5.02 10.84
N ASN A 174 -0.32 -5.13 11.00
CA ASN A 174 0.40 -4.40 12.04
C ASN A 174 0.35 -2.89 11.79
N LEU A 175 0.55 -2.42 10.55
CA LEU A 175 0.54 -0.99 10.25
C LEU A 175 -0.83 -0.35 10.47
N THR A 176 -1.92 -1.08 10.21
CA THR A 176 -3.28 -0.55 10.42
C THR A 176 -3.65 -0.49 11.90
N ARG A 177 -3.04 -1.34 12.72
CA ARG A 177 -3.29 -1.39 14.17
C ARG A 177 -2.37 -0.48 14.99
N LEU A 178 -1.11 -0.38 14.60
CA LEU A 178 -0.06 0.31 15.35
C LEU A 178 0.26 1.69 14.81
N GLY A 179 -0.01 1.94 13.53
CA GLY A 179 0.44 3.15 12.87
C GLY A 179 -0.56 4.28 12.98
N PRO A 180 -0.38 5.27 13.89
CA PRO A 180 -1.12 6.51 13.78
C PRO A 180 -0.76 7.17 12.45
N VAL A 181 -1.77 7.53 11.66
CA VAL A 181 -1.55 8.32 10.44
C VAL A 181 -1.41 9.77 10.85
N THR A 182 -0.19 10.29 10.79
CA THR A 182 0.07 11.72 11.04
C THR A 182 -0.52 12.52 9.87
N TYR A 183 -1.66 13.15 10.11
CA TYR A 183 -2.40 14.04 9.19
C TYR A 183 -2.85 13.40 7.86
N LEU A 184 -4.08 12.86 7.86
CA LEU A 184 -4.88 12.84 6.63
C LEU A 184 -5.51 14.24 6.52
N GLU A 185 -5.00 15.11 5.67
CA GLU A 185 -5.72 16.33 5.31
C GLU A 185 -7.11 15.95 4.77
N ASP A 186 -8.14 16.72 5.12
CA ASP A 186 -9.52 16.45 4.68
C ASP A 186 -9.65 16.44 3.14
N ASP A 187 -8.70 17.02 2.42
CA ASP A 187 -8.57 16.97 0.96
C ASP A 187 -8.40 15.53 0.42
N TYR A 188 -7.84 14.61 1.21
CA TYR A 188 -7.67 13.20 0.82
C TYR A 188 -8.83 12.30 1.26
N ARG A 189 -9.79 12.83 2.03
CA ARG A 189 -11.05 12.15 2.38
C ARG A 189 -12.15 12.33 1.32
N LEU A 190 -11.82 12.98 0.21
CA LEU A 190 -12.77 13.42 -0.81
C LEU A 190 -12.26 13.14 -2.24
N ALA A 191 -11.19 12.36 -2.37
CA ALA A 191 -10.56 11.99 -3.64
C ALA A 191 -11.26 10.80 -4.29
#